data_AF-A0A2T0V2S0-F1
#
_entry.id   AF-A0A2T0V2S0-F1
#
_cell.length_a   1.000
_cell.length_b   1.000
_cell.length_c   1.000
_cell.angle_alpha   90.00
_cell.angle_beta   90.00
_cell.angle_gamma   90.00
#
_symmetry.space_group_name_H-M   'P 1'
#
loop_
_entity.id
_entity.type
_entity.pdbx_description
1 polymer ?
#
loop_
_entity_poly.entity_id
_entity_poly.type
_entity_poly.pdbx_seq_one_letter_code
_entity_poly.pdbx_strand_id
1 'polypeptide(L)'
;MRLNHLLGALLCAVVLPAQAQSGNEWAGYDDVFEGGARQANVWQWGWTGIYGTSLAVNAYQSSEASDRDDRFDARVGVVKSALALGGMLLDRQPHPAALAEYERLKASGDISGVQALGLELAQAERERRGWGARVNSLVVNGVAGAVIAADGRESDAAVNFATGMLVNELQIWTQPNQASSAINRFQPANLSLGPVTIPGEYALMVSPQQLGATWRY
;
A
#
# COMPACT_ATOMS: atom_id res chain seq x y z
N MET A 1 27.40 24.98 72.10
CA MET A 1 28.49 25.42 71.19
C MET A 1 28.33 24.64 69.87
N ARG A 2 27.97 25.35 68.78
CA ARG A 2 27.99 25.04 67.32
C ARG A 2 27.82 23.60 66.77
N LEU A 3 26.85 23.42 65.85
CA LEU A 3 26.94 22.90 64.45
C LEU A 3 25.48 22.78 63.90
N ASN A 4 24.91 23.53 62.94
CA ASN A 4 25.16 23.91 61.53
C ASN A 4 24.95 22.81 60.45
N HIS A 5 24.00 23.12 59.52
CA HIS A 5 23.75 22.61 58.14
C HIS A 5 22.95 21.29 58.00
N LEU A 6 21.95 21.18 57.12
CA LEU A 6 22.09 21.22 55.65
C LEU A 6 20.79 21.57 54.90
N LEU A 7 20.89 22.58 54.04
CA LEU A 7 20.16 22.74 52.79
C LEU A 7 20.51 21.57 51.83
N GLY A 8 19.53 21.11 51.05
CA GLY A 8 19.77 20.16 49.97
C GLY A 8 18.52 19.92 49.13
N ALA A 9 18.07 20.93 48.40
CA ALA A 9 17.08 20.74 47.34
C ALA A 9 17.76 20.00 46.17
N LEU A 10 17.34 18.76 45.92
CA LEU A 10 17.82 17.94 44.82
C LEU A 10 17.17 18.44 43.51
N LEU A 11 17.92 19.18 42.70
CA LEU A 11 17.59 19.47 41.31
C LEU A 11 17.86 18.20 40.47
N CYS A 12 16.81 17.44 40.18
CA CYS A 12 16.86 16.41 39.13
C CYS A 12 16.82 17.12 37.77
N ALA A 13 18.00 17.38 37.20
CA ALA A 13 18.12 17.76 35.80
C ALA A 13 17.71 16.55 34.94
N VAL A 14 16.54 16.65 34.30
CA VAL A 14 16.15 15.76 33.20
C VAL A 14 17.03 16.12 32.00
N VAL A 15 18.13 15.39 31.82
CA VAL A 15 18.92 15.46 30.59
C VAL A 15 18.15 14.70 29.52
N LEU A 16 17.37 15.42 28.71
CA LEU A 16 16.83 14.88 27.46
C LEU A 16 18.03 14.65 26.52
N PRO A 17 18.30 13.42 26.05
CA PRO A 17 19.35 13.21 25.08
C PRO A 17 18.91 13.90 23.78
N ALA A 18 19.60 14.97 23.40
CA ALA A 18 19.54 15.51 22.05
C ALA A 18 20.19 14.48 21.12
N GLN A 19 19.38 13.55 20.61
CA GLN A 19 19.85 12.63 19.57
C GLN A 19 19.98 13.42 18.27
N ALA A 20 21.22 13.54 17.78
CA ALA A 20 21.55 14.08 16.48
C ALA A 20 20.77 13.32 15.38
N GLN A 21 19.73 13.96 14.83
CA GLN A 21 18.68 13.31 14.05
C GLN A 21 18.82 13.53 12.52
N SER A 22 19.97 14.00 12.03
CA SER A 22 20.13 14.31 10.59
C SER A 22 20.46 13.10 9.71
N GLY A 23 21.02 12.02 10.28
CA GLY A 23 21.36 10.81 9.53
C GLY A 23 20.21 9.81 9.34
N ASN A 24 19.10 9.99 10.07
CA ASN A 24 18.04 8.98 10.22
C ASN A 24 16.74 9.30 9.46
N GLU A 25 16.58 10.54 8.98
CA GLU A 25 15.33 10.97 8.31
C GLU A 25 15.21 10.34 6.91
N TRP A 26 16.32 10.25 6.18
CA TRP A 26 16.36 9.64 4.86
C TRP A 26 16.07 8.13 4.87
N ALA A 27 16.49 7.42 5.90
CA ALA A 27 16.25 5.99 6.05
C ALA A 27 14.75 5.64 6.15
N GLY A 28 13.95 6.55 6.74
CA GLY A 28 12.49 6.39 6.77
C GLY A 28 11.85 6.54 5.39
N TYR A 29 12.34 7.46 4.57
CA TYR A 29 11.88 7.62 3.20
C TYR A 29 12.39 6.49 2.28
N ASP A 30 13.60 5.98 2.51
CA ASP A 30 14.14 4.83 1.76
C ASP A 30 13.21 3.61 1.87
N ASP A 31 12.71 3.28 3.07
CA ASP A 31 11.75 2.19 3.25
C ASP A 31 10.42 2.43 2.50
N VAL A 32 9.91 3.67 2.54
CA VAL A 32 8.66 4.04 1.85
C VAL A 32 8.79 3.90 0.34
N PHE A 33 9.85 4.46 -0.25
CA PHE A 33 9.98 4.54 -1.70
C PHE A 33 10.64 3.29 -2.30
N GLU A 34 11.78 2.84 -1.77
CA GLU A 34 12.46 1.64 -2.29
C GLU A 34 11.70 0.37 -1.93
N GLY A 35 11.27 0.25 -0.67
CA GLY A 35 10.47 -0.88 -0.20
C GLY A 35 9.12 -0.94 -0.91
N GLY A 36 8.44 0.21 -1.02
CA GLY A 36 7.19 0.35 -1.76
C GLY A 36 7.32 -0.05 -3.24
N ALA A 37 8.35 0.45 -3.94
CA ALA A 37 8.58 0.11 -5.35
C ALA A 37 8.91 -1.37 -5.56
N ARG A 38 9.70 -1.97 -4.67
CA ARG A 38 10.03 -3.40 -4.74
C ARG A 38 8.78 -4.26 -4.56
N GLN A 39 7.98 -3.98 -3.54
CA GLN A 39 6.72 -4.68 -3.30
C GLN A 39 5.74 -4.47 -4.47
N ALA A 40 5.65 -3.25 -5.01
CA ALA A 40 4.81 -2.94 -6.17
C ALA A 40 5.19 -3.74 -7.41
N ASN A 41 6.48 -3.86 -7.69
CA ASN A 41 6.96 -4.68 -8.80
C ASN A 41 6.63 -6.16 -8.60
N VAL A 42 6.88 -6.71 -7.41
CA VAL A 42 6.54 -8.12 -7.10
C VAL A 42 5.05 -8.35 -7.26
N TRP A 43 4.22 -7.46 -6.71
CA TRP A 43 2.77 -7.54 -6.82
C TRP A 43 2.32 -7.48 -8.29
N GLN A 44 2.82 -6.50 -9.05
CA GLN A 44 2.43 -6.31 -10.45
C GLN A 44 2.84 -7.49 -11.34
N TRP A 45 4.09 -7.94 -11.24
CA TRP A 45 4.57 -9.07 -12.03
C TRP A 45 3.95 -10.40 -11.59
N GLY A 46 3.66 -10.56 -10.30
CA GLY A 46 2.94 -11.72 -9.78
C GLY A 46 1.56 -11.86 -10.40
N TRP A 47 0.73 -10.81 -10.34
CA TRP A 47 -0.61 -10.82 -10.93
C TRP A 47 -0.58 -10.88 -12.46
N THR A 48 0.37 -10.18 -13.10
CA THR A 48 0.60 -10.28 -14.56
C THR A 48 0.92 -11.72 -14.96
N GLY A 49 1.77 -12.42 -14.22
CA GLY A 49 2.12 -13.81 -14.48
C GLY A 49 0.94 -14.77 -14.31
N ILE A 50 0.12 -14.57 -13.27
CA ILE A 50 -1.12 -15.33 -13.06
C ILE A 50 -2.07 -15.15 -14.25
N TYR A 51 -2.36 -13.91 -14.65
CA TYR A 51 -3.28 -13.65 -15.76
C TYR A 51 -2.72 -14.07 -17.12
N GLY A 52 -1.42 -13.92 -17.34
CA GLY A 52 -0.75 -14.41 -18.56
C GLY A 52 -0.82 -15.92 -18.69
N THR A 53 -0.60 -16.65 -17.59
CA THR A 53 -0.73 -18.11 -17.56
C THR A 53 -2.17 -18.55 -17.78
N SER A 54 -3.12 -17.92 -17.10
CA SER A 54 -4.56 -18.19 -17.29
C SER A 54 -5.00 -17.93 -18.73
N LEU A 55 -4.52 -16.85 -19.35
CA LEU A 55 -4.79 -16.57 -20.76
C LEU A 55 -4.27 -17.69 -21.67
N ALA A 56 -3.04 -18.15 -21.47
CA ALA A 56 -2.44 -19.22 -22.27
C ALA A 56 -3.19 -20.55 -22.11
N VAL A 57 -3.51 -20.93 -20.87
CA VAL A 57 -4.26 -22.16 -20.55
C VAL A 57 -5.67 -22.11 -21.15
N ASN A 58 -6.37 -20.99 -21.00
CA ASN A 58 -7.71 -20.81 -21.56
C ASN A 58 -7.69 -20.77 -23.10
N ALA A 59 -6.68 -20.15 -23.72
CA ALA A 59 -6.54 -20.14 -25.18
C ALA A 59 -6.35 -21.56 -25.72
N TYR A 60 -5.48 -22.35 -25.07
CA TYR A 60 -5.27 -23.75 -25.42
C TYR A 60 -6.55 -24.57 -25.29
N GLN A 61 -7.22 -24.51 -24.13
CA GLN A 61 -8.48 -25.25 -23.91
C GLN A 61 -9.60 -24.82 -24.84
N SER A 62 -9.67 -23.54 -25.22
CA SER A 62 -10.69 -23.05 -26.16
C SER A 62 -10.61 -23.69 -27.55
N SER A 63 -9.43 -24.19 -27.91
CA SER A 63 -9.15 -24.90 -29.17
C SER A 63 -9.25 -26.41 -28.99
N GLU A 64 -8.59 -26.94 -27.96
CA GLU A 64 -8.27 -28.38 -27.87
C GLU A 64 -9.24 -29.18 -26.99
N ALA A 65 -10.05 -28.54 -26.14
CA ALA A 65 -10.96 -29.27 -25.27
C ALA A 65 -11.95 -30.09 -26.09
N SER A 66 -12.19 -31.34 -25.70
CA SER A 66 -13.06 -32.26 -26.43
C SER A 66 -14.53 -31.88 -26.25
N ASP A 67 -14.89 -31.36 -25.08
CA ASP A 67 -16.25 -30.95 -24.74
C ASP A 67 -16.59 -29.55 -25.30
N ARG A 68 -17.87 -29.32 -25.61
CA ARG A 68 -18.31 -28.03 -26.15
C ARG A 68 -18.43 -26.96 -25.07
N ASP A 69 -18.85 -27.34 -23.88
CA ASP A 69 -19.07 -26.45 -22.75
C ASP A 69 -17.72 -26.02 -22.17
N ASP A 70 -16.76 -26.94 -22.07
CA ASP A 70 -15.37 -26.62 -21.69
C ASP A 70 -14.73 -25.61 -22.67
N ARG A 71 -14.96 -25.78 -23.97
CA ARG A 71 -14.49 -24.83 -24.99
C ARG A 71 -15.15 -23.46 -24.85
N PHE A 72 -16.44 -23.42 -24.52
CA PHE A 72 -17.15 -22.17 -24.29
C PHE A 72 -16.62 -21.42 -23.07
N ASP A 73 -16.47 -22.12 -21.94
CA ASP A 73 -15.92 -21.57 -20.70
C ASP A 73 -14.50 -21.06 -20.90
N ALA A 74 -13.67 -21.82 -21.63
CA ALA A 74 -12.32 -21.41 -21.96
C ALA A 74 -12.28 -20.14 -22.82
N ARG A 75 -13.21 -19.94 -23.77
CA ARG A 75 -13.30 -18.68 -24.54
C ARG A 75 -13.67 -17.49 -23.67
N VAL A 76 -14.62 -17.66 -22.75
CA VAL A 76 -14.95 -16.64 -21.75
C VAL A 76 -13.72 -16.33 -20.88
N GLY A 77 -12.99 -17.37 -20.48
CA GLY A 77 -11.72 -17.28 -19.74
C GLY A 77 -10.62 -16.51 -20.48
N VAL A 78 -10.49 -16.69 -21.80
CA VAL A 78 -9.57 -15.91 -22.65
C VAL A 78 -9.89 -14.42 -22.56
N VAL A 79 -11.15 -14.04 -22.76
CA VAL A 79 -11.57 -12.63 -22.72
C VAL A 79 -11.31 -12.03 -21.33
N LYS A 80 -11.72 -12.73 -20.25
CA LYS A 80 -11.47 -12.28 -18.87
C LYS A 80 -9.99 -12.10 -18.57
N SER A 81 -9.17 -13.10 -18.92
CA SER A 81 -7.73 -13.09 -18.65
C SER A 81 -7.02 -12.00 -19.46
N ALA A 82 -7.43 -11.79 -20.72
CA ALA A 82 -6.88 -10.72 -21.55
C ALA A 82 -7.23 -9.32 -21.01
N LEU A 83 -8.46 -9.10 -20.55
CA LEU A 83 -8.86 -7.84 -19.92
C LEU A 83 -8.10 -7.60 -18.62
N ALA A 84 -7.98 -8.61 -17.76
CA ALA A 84 -7.24 -8.51 -16.50
C ALA A 84 -5.75 -8.23 -16.75
N LEU A 85 -5.13 -8.97 -17.66
CA LEU A 85 -3.74 -8.75 -18.06
C LEU A 85 -3.54 -7.36 -18.68
N GLY A 86 -4.44 -6.93 -19.56
CA GLY A 86 -4.43 -5.58 -20.13
C GLY A 86 -4.51 -4.52 -19.04
N GLY A 87 -5.40 -4.69 -18.06
CA GLY A 87 -5.50 -3.83 -16.88
C GLY A 87 -4.18 -3.73 -16.12
N MET A 88 -3.51 -4.85 -15.85
CA MET A 88 -2.20 -4.88 -15.17
C MET A 88 -1.09 -4.14 -15.94
N LEU A 89 -1.15 -4.14 -17.27
CA LEU A 89 -0.13 -3.49 -18.11
C LEU A 89 -0.38 -1.99 -18.29
N LEU A 90 -1.66 -1.59 -18.35
CA LEU A 90 -2.08 -0.20 -18.55
C LEU A 90 -2.12 0.59 -17.23
N ASP A 91 -2.60 -0.01 -16.15
CA ASP A 91 -2.72 0.62 -14.83
C ASP A 91 -1.54 0.22 -13.92
N ARG A 92 -0.33 0.70 -14.27
CA ARG A 92 0.89 0.40 -13.52
C ARG A 92 0.84 0.97 -12.10
N GLN A 93 1.55 0.33 -11.17
CA GLN A 93 1.70 0.88 -9.82
C GLN A 93 2.46 2.22 -9.83
N PRO A 94 2.08 3.21 -9.01
CA PRO A 94 2.74 4.52 -8.97
C PRO A 94 4.11 4.46 -8.31
N HIS A 95 4.38 3.43 -7.49
CA HIS A 95 5.59 3.34 -6.66
C HIS A 95 6.91 3.40 -7.43
N PRO A 96 7.10 2.72 -8.59
CA PRO A 96 8.35 2.85 -9.35
C PRO A 96 8.59 4.28 -9.87
N ALA A 97 7.54 4.99 -10.27
CA ALA A 97 7.65 6.39 -10.69
C ALA A 97 7.97 7.31 -9.49
N ALA A 98 7.32 7.06 -8.35
CA ALA A 98 7.60 7.77 -7.11
C ALA A 98 9.02 7.52 -6.59
N LEU A 99 9.57 6.31 -6.75
CA LEU A 99 10.98 6.03 -6.41
C LEU A 99 11.94 6.84 -7.29
N ALA A 100 11.71 6.88 -8.60
CA ALA A 100 12.56 7.67 -9.50
C ALA A 100 12.55 9.17 -9.13
N GLU A 101 11.39 9.70 -8.77
CA GLU A 101 11.27 11.10 -8.32
C GLU A 101 11.88 11.32 -6.94
N TYR A 102 11.73 10.37 -6.02
CA TYR A 102 12.38 10.39 -4.71
C TYR A 102 13.90 10.47 -4.84
N GLU A 103 14.51 9.64 -5.70
CA GLU A 103 15.96 9.67 -5.94
C GLU A 103 16.43 11.04 -6.45
N ARG A 104 15.64 11.68 -7.32
CA ARG A 104 15.91 13.04 -7.82
C ARG A 104 15.89 14.08 -6.70
N LEU A 105 14.86 14.04 -5.85
CA LEU A 105 14.69 14.99 -4.74
C LEU A 105 15.71 14.76 -3.63
N LYS A 106 16.09 13.50 -3.38
CA LYS A 106 17.16 13.12 -2.46
C LYS A 106 18.50 13.69 -2.93
N ALA A 107 18.80 13.59 -4.22
CA ALA A 107 20.02 14.15 -4.80
C ALA A 107 20.10 15.68 -4.68
N SER A 108 18.97 16.38 -4.75
CA SER A 108 18.90 17.84 -4.54
C SER A 108 18.79 18.26 -3.07
N GLY A 109 18.63 17.32 -2.14
CA GLY A 109 18.41 17.61 -0.72
C GLY A 109 17.06 18.26 -0.41
N ASP A 110 16.06 18.12 -1.29
CA ASP A 110 14.75 18.76 -1.13
C ASP A 110 13.81 17.88 -0.29
N ILE A 111 13.92 18.02 1.03
CA ILE A 111 13.06 17.31 2.00
C ILE A 111 11.58 17.68 1.83
N SER A 112 11.28 18.93 1.49
CA SER A 112 9.89 19.39 1.35
C SER A 112 9.20 18.73 0.15
N GLY A 113 9.92 18.57 -0.96
CA GLY A 113 9.46 17.82 -2.12
C GLY A 113 9.24 16.34 -1.80
N VAL A 114 10.13 15.72 -1.02
CA VAL A 114 9.99 14.30 -0.62
C VAL A 114 8.73 14.08 0.23
N GLN A 115 8.44 15.01 1.14
CA GLN A 115 7.24 14.96 1.97
C GLN A 115 5.97 15.08 1.12
N ALA A 116 5.93 16.03 0.19
CA ALA A 116 4.81 16.21 -0.72
C ALA A 116 4.58 14.96 -1.60
N LEU A 117 5.66 14.39 -2.14
CA LEU A 117 5.62 13.15 -2.92
C LEU A 117 5.08 11.96 -2.10
N GLY A 118 5.48 11.86 -0.83
CA GLY A 118 4.98 10.82 0.07
C GLY A 118 3.47 10.93 0.32
N LEU A 119 2.95 12.16 0.50
CA LEU A 119 1.52 12.45 0.66
C LEU A 119 0.72 12.07 -0.59
N GLU A 120 1.23 12.43 -1.78
CA GLU A 120 0.62 12.08 -3.07
C GLU A 120 0.56 10.56 -3.25
N LEU A 121 1.68 9.86 -3.02
CA LEU A 121 1.75 8.41 -3.14
C LEU A 121 0.77 7.72 -2.18
N ALA A 122 0.67 8.19 -0.94
CA ALA A 122 -0.26 7.65 0.03
C ALA A 122 -1.74 7.94 -0.32
N GLN A 123 -2.03 9.07 -0.96
CA GLN A 123 -3.37 9.32 -1.50
C GLN A 123 -3.69 8.32 -2.62
N ALA A 124 -2.77 8.13 -3.58
CA ALA A 124 -2.94 7.17 -4.66
C ALA A 124 -3.14 5.72 -4.14
N GLU A 125 -2.40 5.31 -3.11
CA GLU A 125 -2.60 4.02 -2.44
C GLU A 125 -4.00 3.91 -1.81
N ARG A 126 -4.48 4.96 -1.15
CA ARG A 126 -5.81 4.99 -0.51
C ARG A 126 -6.94 4.94 -1.53
N GLU A 127 -6.81 5.64 -2.64
CA GLU A 127 -7.80 5.62 -3.72
C GLU A 127 -7.91 4.23 -4.35
N ARG A 128 -6.77 3.59 -4.61
CA ARG A 128 -6.68 2.24 -5.20
C ARG A 128 -7.18 1.13 -4.28
N ARG A 129 -6.99 1.29 -2.96
CA ARG A 129 -7.54 0.37 -1.94
C ARG A 129 -8.93 0.78 -1.43
N GLY A 130 -9.44 1.89 -1.94
CA GLY A 130 -10.68 2.53 -1.52
C GLY A 130 -11.92 1.79 -1.99
N TRP A 131 -13.08 2.31 -1.61
CA TRP A 131 -14.36 1.65 -1.89
C TRP A 131 -14.70 1.62 -3.39
N GLY A 132 -14.21 2.60 -4.16
CA GLY A 132 -14.37 2.65 -5.61
C GLY A 132 -13.78 1.44 -6.35
N ALA A 133 -12.60 0.95 -5.91
CA ALA A 133 -11.99 -0.24 -6.50
C ALA A 133 -12.82 -1.52 -6.26
N ARG A 134 -13.42 -1.64 -5.07
CA ARG A 134 -14.28 -2.77 -4.71
C ARG A 134 -15.61 -2.76 -5.48
N VAL A 135 -16.19 -1.57 -5.73
CA VAL A 135 -17.42 -1.41 -6.52
C VAL A 135 -17.21 -1.72 -8.00
N ASN A 136 -16.09 -1.30 -8.59
CA ASN A 136 -15.83 -1.57 -10.00
C ASN A 136 -15.69 -3.09 -10.27
N SER A 137 -15.08 -3.81 -9.32
CA SER A 137 -14.99 -5.27 -9.38
C SER A 137 -16.35 -5.96 -9.26
N LEU A 138 -17.25 -5.46 -8.40
CA LEU A 138 -18.63 -5.97 -8.30
C LEU A 138 -19.38 -5.84 -9.63
N VAL A 139 -19.22 -4.72 -10.34
CA VAL A 139 -19.89 -4.49 -11.63
C VAL A 139 -19.32 -5.43 -12.70
N VAL A 140 -17.99 -5.50 -12.85
CA VAL A 140 -17.36 -6.35 -13.88
C VAL A 140 -17.65 -7.84 -13.63
N ASN A 141 -17.50 -8.31 -12.39
CA ASN A 141 -17.81 -9.70 -12.04
C ASN A 141 -19.31 -9.99 -12.12
N GLY A 142 -20.17 -9.03 -11.78
CA GLY A 142 -21.62 -9.14 -11.92
C GLY A 142 -22.08 -9.28 -13.37
N VAL A 143 -21.53 -8.47 -14.28
CA VAL A 143 -21.80 -8.56 -15.72
C VAL A 143 -21.33 -9.91 -16.27
N ALA A 144 -20.12 -10.34 -15.89
CA ALA A 144 -19.59 -11.63 -16.33
C ALA A 144 -20.42 -12.83 -15.81
N GLY A 145 -20.89 -12.77 -14.55
CA GLY A 145 -21.79 -13.75 -13.98
C GLY A 145 -23.15 -13.78 -14.69
N ALA A 146 -23.70 -12.60 -15.03
CA ALA A 146 -24.97 -12.49 -15.75
C ALA A 146 -24.91 -13.11 -17.15
N VAL A 147 -23.79 -12.97 -17.86
CA VAL A 147 -23.58 -13.61 -19.18
C VAL A 147 -23.59 -15.14 -19.07
N ILE A 148 -22.98 -15.71 -18.02
CA ILE A 148 -22.98 -17.16 -17.79
C ILE A 148 -24.39 -17.64 -17.37
N ALA A 149 -25.08 -16.87 -16.52
CA ALA A 149 -26.44 -17.20 -16.09
C ALA A 149 -27.44 -17.19 -17.26
N ALA A 150 -27.26 -16.31 -18.25
CA ALA A 150 -28.10 -16.24 -19.45
C ALA A 150 -28.01 -17.50 -20.35
N ASP A 151 -26.99 -18.34 -20.16
CA ASP A 151 -26.83 -19.63 -20.84
C ASP A 151 -27.47 -20.81 -20.05
N GLY A 152 -28.22 -20.52 -18.98
CA GLY A 152 -28.90 -21.52 -18.15
C GLY A 152 -28.01 -22.17 -17.07
N ARG A 153 -26.79 -21.65 -16.86
CA ARG A 153 -25.78 -22.20 -15.93
C ARG A 153 -25.60 -21.35 -14.67
N GLU A 154 -26.69 -21.18 -13.93
CA GLU A 154 -26.78 -20.29 -12.77
C GLU A 154 -25.80 -20.65 -11.63
N SER A 155 -25.58 -21.95 -11.40
CA SER A 155 -24.60 -22.43 -10.41
C SER A 155 -23.17 -22.01 -10.78
N ASP A 156 -22.80 -22.14 -12.05
CA ASP A 156 -21.45 -21.81 -12.53
C ASP A 156 -21.22 -20.31 -12.55
N ALA A 157 -22.27 -19.52 -12.81
CA ALA A 157 -22.26 -18.07 -12.68
C ALA A 157 -21.96 -17.63 -11.23
N ALA A 158 -22.59 -18.27 -10.24
CA ALA A 158 -22.38 -17.97 -8.83
C ALA A 158 -20.95 -18.28 -8.38
N VAL A 159 -20.40 -19.44 -8.79
CA VAL A 159 -19.01 -19.82 -8.49
C VAL A 159 -18.02 -18.87 -9.16
N ASN A 160 -18.26 -18.49 -10.43
CA ASN A 160 -17.42 -17.52 -11.14
C ASN A 160 -17.41 -16.15 -10.43
N PHE A 161 -18.59 -15.68 -10.02
CA PHE A 161 -18.72 -14.43 -9.27
C PHE A 161 -17.96 -14.49 -7.95
N ALA A 162 -18.17 -15.53 -7.15
CA ALA A 162 -17.51 -15.70 -5.86
C ALA A 162 -15.97 -15.76 -6.01
N THR A 163 -15.49 -16.50 -7.01
CA THR A 163 -14.05 -16.60 -7.30
C THR A 163 -13.47 -15.27 -7.73
N GLY A 164 -14.16 -14.53 -8.62
CA GLY A 164 -13.74 -13.20 -9.06
C GLY A 164 -13.68 -12.20 -7.89
N MET A 165 -14.64 -12.25 -6.97
CA MET A 165 -14.65 -11.43 -5.77
C MET A 165 -13.49 -11.76 -4.82
N LEU A 166 -13.20 -13.04 -4.61
CA LEU A 166 -12.08 -13.47 -3.77
C LEU A 166 -10.73 -13.03 -4.37
N VAL A 167 -10.53 -13.23 -5.68
CA VAL A 167 -9.32 -12.79 -6.38
C VAL A 167 -9.15 -11.27 -6.33
N ASN A 168 -10.26 -10.51 -6.41
CA ASN A 168 -10.24 -9.07 -6.24
C ASN A 168 -9.82 -8.64 -4.83
N GLU A 169 -10.39 -9.25 -3.78
CA GLU A 169 -10.04 -8.89 -2.40
C GLU A 169 -8.59 -9.27 -2.08
N LEU A 170 -8.09 -10.41 -2.60
CA LEU A 170 -6.67 -10.76 -2.50
C LEU A 170 -5.77 -9.72 -3.17
N GLN A 171 -6.13 -9.24 -4.36
CA GLN A 171 -5.39 -8.17 -5.03
C GLN A 171 -5.32 -6.91 -4.17
N ILE A 172 -6.46 -6.45 -3.66
CA ILE A 172 -6.56 -5.23 -2.83
C ILE A 172 -5.79 -5.40 -1.52
N TRP A 173 -5.92 -6.57 -0.87
CA TRP A 173 -5.28 -6.84 0.41
C TRP A 173 -3.75 -6.87 0.28
N THR A 174 -3.24 -7.49 -0.79
CA THR A 174 -1.80 -7.63 -1.05
C THR A 174 -1.16 -6.42 -1.72
N GLN A 175 -1.96 -5.44 -2.15
CA GLN A 175 -1.47 -4.25 -2.83
C GLN A 175 -0.53 -3.42 -1.93
N PRO A 176 0.56 -2.83 -2.46
CA PRO A 176 1.46 -1.98 -1.70
C PRO A 176 0.73 -0.85 -0.95
N ASN A 177 1.16 -0.57 0.28
CA ASN A 177 0.60 0.48 1.15
C ASN A 177 1.65 1.17 2.03
N GLN A 178 2.91 1.11 1.63
CA GLN A 178 4.03 1.57 2.45
C GLN A 178 3.89 3.07 2.76
N ALA A 179 3.50 3.90 1.79
CA ALA A 179 3.38 5.33 1.99
C ALA A 179 2.22 5.70 2.93
N SER A 180 1.04 5.14 2.71
CA SER A 180 -0.14 5.35 3.57
C SER A 180 0.07 4.80 4.98
N SER A 181 0.79 3.69 5.11
CA SER A 181 1.17 3.15 6.42
C SER A 181 2.16 4.06 7.17
N ALA A 182 3.07 4.71 6.45
CA ALA A 182 4.07 5.62 7.03
C ALA A 182 3.42 6.94 7.49
N ILE A 183 2.49 7.50 6.71
CA ILE A 183 1.76 8.71 7.10
C ILE A 183 0.87 8.47 8.32
N ASN A 184 0.21 7.32 8.40
CA ASN A 184 -0.57 6.99 9.60
C ASN A 184 0.29 6.90 10.87
N ARG A 185 1.61 6.74 10.75
CA ARG A 185 2.51 6.80 11.91
C ARG A 185 2.72 8.23 12.39
N PHE A 186 2.84 9.24 11.52
CA PHE A 186 3.11 10.63 11.90
C PHE A 186 1.81 11.46 11.99
N GLN A 187 1.39 11.75 13.21
CA GLN A 187 0.20 12.54 13.54
C GLN A 187 0.61 13.97 13.94
N PRO A 188 -0.08 15.01 13.47
CA PRO A 188 0.19 16.38 13.90
C PRO A 188 -0.16 16.54 15.39
N ALA A 189 0.73 17.17 16.14
CA ALA A 189 0.47 17.57 17.51
C ALA A 189 1.11 18.93 17.82
N ASN A 190 0.56 19.61 18.81
CA ASN A 190 1.11 20.84 19.32
C ASN A 190 1.70 20.56 20.70
N LEU A 191 3.02 20.74 20.83
CA LEU A 191 3.70 20.60 22.11
C LEU A 191 3.71 21.96 22.79
N SER A 192 2.99 22.08 23.91
CA SER A 192 2.93 23.31 24.71
C SER A 192 3.94 23.22 25.85
N LEU A 193 4.96 24.08 25.81
CA LEU A 193 5.93 24.28 26.89
C LEU A 193 5.68 25.67 27.47
N GLY A 194 4.76 25.75 28.43
CA GLY A 194 4.32 27.03 28.99
C GLY A 194 3.61 27.90 27.93
N PRO A 195 4.04 29.15 27.68
CA PRO A 195 3.42 30.03 26.69
C PRO A 195 3.84 29.73 25.23
N VAL A 196 4.78 28.81 25.02
CA VAL A 196 5.31 28.49 23.69
C VAL A 196 4.62 27.23 23.16
N THR A 197 3.95 27.37 22.01
CA THR A 197 3.39 26.25 21.26
C THR A 197 4.33 25.93 20.11
N ILE A 198 4.91 24.74 20.13
CA ILE A 198 5.75 24.24 19.03
C ILE A 198 4.87 23.30 18.19
N PRO A 199 4.52 23.69 16.96
CA PRO A 199 3.87 22.76 16.03
C PRO A 199 4.87 21.66 15.66
N GLY A 200 4.40 20.42 15.61
CA GLY A 200 5.21 19.30 15.16
C GLY A 200 4.36 18.08 14.85
N GLU A 201 5.04 16.98 14.54
CA GLU A 201 4.40 15.71 14.28
C GLU A 201 5.01 14.67 15.21
N TYR A 202 4.15 13.83 15.79
CA TYR A 202 4.56 12.71 16.61
C TYR A 202 4.24 11.41 15.90
N ALA A 203 5.11 10.41 16.04
CA ALA A 203 4.79 9.04 15.66
C ALA A 203 4.98 8.07 16.82
N LEU A 204 3.97 7.24 17.03
CA LEU A 204 4.04 6.12 17.95
C LEU A 204 4.69 4.93 17.22
N MET A 205 5.86 4.54 17.69
CA MET A 205 6.53 3.32 17.27
C MET A 205 6.11 2.18 18.20
N VAL A 206 5.38 1.21 17.65
CA VAL A 206 5.00 -0.02 18.35
C VAL A 206 5.72 -1.19 17.70
N SER A 207 6.58 -1.87 18.45
CA SER A 207 7.19 -3.15 18.08
C SER A 207 6.93 -4.20 19.18
N PRO A 208 7.04 -5.50 18.89
CA PRO A 208 6.75 -6.56 19.87
C PRO A 208 7.58 -6.48 21.16
N GLN A 209 8.73 -5.80 21.12
CA GLN A 209 9.60 -5.61 22.27
C GLN A 209 9.71 -4.16 22.77
N GLN A 210 9.15 -3.16 22.07
CA GLN A 210 9.32 -1.74 22.43
C GLN A 210 8.09 -0.88 22.07
N LEU A 211 7.75 0.06 22.96
CA LEU A 211 6.86 1.19 22.72
C LEU A 211 7.69 2.47 22.78
N GLY A 212 7.73 3.24 21.70
CA GLY A 212 8.45 4.51 21.61
C GLY A 212 7.60 5.59 20.96
N ALA A 213 7.94 6.86 21.21
CA ALA A 213 7.37 7.99 20.50
C ALA A 213 8.52 8.81 19.89
N THR A 214 8.42 9.13 18.62
CA THR A 214 9.34 10.05 17.94
C THR A 214 8.62 11.37 17.67
N TRP A 215 9.31 12.49 17.89
CA TRP A 215 8.82 13.83 17.62
C TRP A 215 9.67 14.47 16.52
N ARG A 216 9.03 15.15 15.56
CA ARG A 216 9.70 16.02 14.59
C ARG A 216 9.04 17.40 14.57
N TYR A 217 9.84 18.45 14.41
CA TYR A 217 9.44 19.86 14.40
C TYR A 217 9.75 20.51 13.05
#